data_AF-C6LGF3-F1
#
_entry.id   AF-C6LGF3-F1
#
_cell.length_a   1.000
_cell.length_b   1.000
_cell.length_c   1.000
_cell.angle_alpha   90.00
_cell.angle_beta   90.00
_cell.angle_gamma   90.00
#
_symmetry.space_group_name_H-M   'P 1'
#
loop_
_entity.id
_entity.type
_entity.pdbx_description
1 polymer ?
#
loop_
_entity_poly.entity_id
_entity_poly.type
_entity_poly.pdbx_seq_one_letter_code
_entity_poly.pdbx_strand_id
1 'polypeptide(L)' 'MDELIQEIEAKLSEIPYIDEMMGINGIGLKTVSCFIAEVGDIRRFDNPKQLQKLAGYAIVADSSGQAQGRKLHQP' A
#
# COMPACT_ATOMS: atom_id res chain seq x y z
N MET A 1 -17.18 22.13 7.75
CA MET A 1 -16.07 21.18 7.96
C MET A 1 -16.59 19.75 7.85
N ASP A 2 -17.69 19.44 8.53
CA ASP A 2 -18.34 18.12 8.44
C ASP A 2 -18.81 17.77 7.02
N GLU A 3 -19.35 18.73 6.27
CA GLU A 3 -19.74 18.54 4.86
C GLU A 3 -18.57 18.09 3.98
N LEU A 4 -17.37 18.67 4.18
CA LEU A 4 -16.17 18.29 3.42
C LEU A 4 -15.73 16.86 3.76
N ILE A 5 -15.84 16.47 5.04
CA ILE A 5 -15.51 15.11 5.47
C ILE A 5 -16.49 14.11 4.86
N GLN A 6 -17.79 14.43 4.84
CA GLN A 6 -18.80 13.60 4.20
C GLN A 6 -18.56 13.45 2.70
N GLU A 7 -18.16 14.52 2.02
CA GLU A 7 -17.85 14.47 0.58
C GLU A 7 -16.60 13.60 0.30
N ILE A 8 -15.58 13.68 1.14
CA ILE A 8 -14.39 12.81 1.07
C ILE A 8 -14.79 11.35 1.30
N GLU A 9 -15.61 11.08 2.32
CA GLU A 9 -16.08 9.73 2.62
C GLU A 9 -16.88 9.13 1.46
N ALA A 10 -17.81 9.90 0.88
CA ALA A 10 -18.55 9.51 -0.31
C ALA A 10 -17.62 9.19 -1.48
N LYS A 11 -16.65 10.06 -1.76
CA LYS A 11 -15.66 9.85 -2.84
C LYS A 11 -14.78 8.63 -2.60
N LEU A 12 -14.37 8.38 -1.36
CA LEU A 12 -13.59 7.20 -1.03
C LEU A 12 -14.43 5.93 -1.16
N SER A 13 -15.70 5.93 -0.76
CA SER A 13 -16.56 4.74 -0.91
C SER A 13 -16.74 4.28 -2.36
N GLU A 14 -16.51 5.14 -3.35
CA GLU A 14 -16.50 4.79 -4.78
C GLU A 14 -15.25 3.99 -5.18
N ILE A 15 -14.18 4.03 -4.36
CA ILE A 15 -12.89 3.39 -4.64
C ILE A 15 -12.91 1.96 -4.09
N PRO A 16 -12.45 0.97 -4.87
CA PRO A 16 -12.36 -0.41 -4.40
C PRO A 16 -11.48 -0.55 -3.15
N TYR A 17 -11.84 -1.49 -2.27
CA TYR A 17 -11.07 -1.89 -1.09
C TYR A 17 -10.97 -0.85 0.04
N ILE A 18 -11.67 0.29 -0.06
CA ILE A 18 -11.71 1.27 1.04
C ILE A 18 -12.30 0.70 2.31
N ASP A 19 -13.40 -0.06 2.21
CA ASP A 19 -14.02 -0.69 3.39
C ASP A 19 -13.06 -1.67 4.08
N GLU A 20 -12.26 -2.38 3.31
CA GLU A 20 -11.25 -3.31 3.83
C GLU A 20 -10.12 -2.56 4.55
N MET A 21 -9.69 -1.41 4.00
CA MET A 21 -8.71 -0.53 4.64
C MET A 21 -9.25 0.09 5.93
N MET A 22 -10.50 0.55 5.91
CA MET A 22 -11.20 1.10 7.07
C MET A 22 -11.48 0.04 8.15
N GLY A 23 -11.52 -1.24 7.78
CA GLY A 23 -11.62 -2.36 8.71
C GLY A 23 -10.33 -2.65 9.51
N ILE A 24 -9.20 -2.03 9.16
CA ILE A 24 -7.94 -2.21 9.89
C ILE A 24 -7.99 -1.39 11.18
N ASN A 25 -7.88 -2.07 12.32
CA ASN A 25 -7.87 -1.42 13.63
C ASN A 25 -6.80 -0.33 13.72
N GLY A 26 -7.22 0.88 14.08
CA GLY A 26 -6.35 2.05 14.19
C GLY A 26 -6.16 2.85 12.89
N ILE A 27 -6.75 2.41 11.77
CA ILE A 27 -6.84 3.19 10.54
C ILE A 27 -8.19 3.91 10.51
N GLY A 28 -8.16 5.21 10.18
CA GLY A 28 -9.36 6.04 10.05
C GLY A 28 -9.38 6.80 8.73
N LEU A 29 -10.49 7.49 8.48
CA LEU A 29 -10.79 8.14 7.19
C LEU A 29 -9.66 9.06 6.70
N LYS A 30 -9.07 9.88 7.59
CA LYS A 30 -7.95 10.77 7.23
C LYS A 30 -6.71 10.01 6.76
N THR A 31 -6.41 8.87 7.38
CA THR A 31 -5.25 8.05 7.01
C THR A 31 -5.48 7.42 5.64
N VAL A 32 -6.67 6.86 5.42
CA VAL A 32 -7.04 6.27 4.13
C VAL A 32 -7.09 7.32 3.03
N SER A 33 -7.66 8.50 3.30
CA SER A 33 -7.74 9.59 2.33
C SER A 33 -6.36 10.06 1.88
N CYS A 34 -5.45 10.27 2.83
CA CYS A 34 -4.09 10.69 2.51
C CYS A 34 -3.34 9.59 1.76
N PHE A 35 -3.47 8.33 2.20
CA PHE A 35 -2.82 7.20 1.56
C PHE A 35 -3.25 7.03 0.09
N ILE A 36 -4.55 7.08 -0.20
CA ILE A 36 -5.06 6.97 -1.57
C ILE A 36 -4.67 8.19 -2.42
N ALA A 37 -4.61 9.38 -1.83
CA ALA A 37 -4.14 10.58 -2.54
C ALA A 37 -2.67 10.46 -2.97
N GLU A 38 -1.83 9.79 -2.17
CA GLU A 38 -0.41 9.58 -2.48
C GLU A 38 -0.16 8.39 -3.41
N VAL A 39 -0.83 7.27 -3.15
CA VAL A 39 -0.62 6.00 -3.84
C VAL A 39 -1.42 5.92 -5.14
N GLY A 40 -2.59 6.54 -5.18
CA GLY A 40 -3.57 6.39 -6.24
C GLY A 40 -4.21 5.00 -6.26
N ASP A 41 -4.52 4.49 -7.45
CA ASP A 41 -5.16 3.18 -7.61
C ASP A 41 -4.21 2.03 -7.20
N ILE A 42 -4.55 1.40 -6.07
CA ILE A 42 -3.77 0.31 -5.48
C ILE A 42 -3.74 -0.95 -6.36
N ARG A 43 -4.70 -1.11 -7.28
CA ARG A 43 -4.75 -2.26 -8.21
C ARG A 43 -3.65 -2.23 -9.25
N ARG A 44 -2.93 -1.11 -9.38
CA ARG A 44 -1.77 -0.98 -10.27
C ARG A 44 -0.52 -1.70 -9.74
N PHE A 45 -0.55 -2.20 -8.51
CA PHE A 45 0.56 -2.89 -7.87
C PHE A 45 0.23 -4.39 -7.75
N ASP A 46 0.98 -5.22 -8.48
CA ASP A 46 0.87 -6.68 -8.38
C ASP A 46 1.55 -7.23 -7.11
N ASN A 47 2.46 -6.46 -6.51
CA ASN A 47 3.23 -6.88 -5.35
C ASN A 47 3.27 -5.78 -4.27
N PRO A 48 2.89 -6.09 -3.01
CA PRO A 48 2.92 -5.10 -1.91
C PRO A 48 4.31 -4.50 -1.66
N LYS A 49 5.41 -5.15 -2.08
CA LYS A 49 6.76 -4.57 -2.01
C LYS A 49 6.95 -3.34 -2.89
N GLN A 50 6.19 -3.19 -3.98
CA GLN A 50 6.23 -2.00 -4.83
C GLN A 50 5.63 -0.80 -4.10
N LEU A 51 4.48 -1.03 -3.45
CA LEU A 51 3.83 -0.06 -2.57
C LEU A 51 4.75 0.33 -1.40
N GLN A 52 5.40 -0.66 -0.77
CA GLN A 52 6.38 -0.43 0.30
C GLN A 52 7.55 0.45 -0.15
N LYS A 53 8.07 0.23 -1.37
CA LYS A 53 9.11 1.09 -1.96
C LYS A 53 8.60 2.50 -2.24
N LEU A 54 7.37 2.64 -2.75
CA LEU A 54 6.74 3.94 -2.99
C LEU A 54 6.58 4.74 -1.69
N ALA A 55 6.19 4.07 -0.60
CA ALA A 55 6.06 4.64 0.74
C ALA A 55 7.41 4.94 1.43
N GLY A 56 8.55 4.76 0.74
CA GLY A 56 9.86 5.08 1.30
C GLY A 56 10.39 4.09 2.35
N TYR A 57 9.74 2.94 2.55
CA TYR A 57 10.23 1.83 3.39
C TYR A 57 11.39 1.05 2.73
N ALA A 58 12.30 1.75 2.05
CA ALA A 58 13.53 1.19 1.52
C ALA A 58 14.70 1.27 2.51
N ILE A 59 14.52 1.92 3.67
CA ILE A 59 15.57 2.07 4.67
C ILE A 59 15.56 0.82 5.57
N VAL A 60 16.47 -0.11 5.22
CA VAL A 60 16.87 -1.36 5.90
C VAL A 60 15.82 -2.46 6.08
N ALA A 61 15.71 -3.31 5.06
CA ALA A 61 15.94 -4.72 5.35
C ALA A 61 17.44 -4.97 5.14
N ASP A 62 18.22 -4.94 6.23
CA ASP A 62 19.52 -5.62 6.28
C ASP A 62 19.25 -7.12 6.17
N SER A 63 18.95 -7.56 4.96
CA SER A 63 19.06 -8.96 4.57
C SER A 63 20.30 -9.02 3.72
N SER A 64 21.45 -9.05 4.40
CA SER A 64 22.71 -9.60 3.89
C SER A 64 22.39 -10.78 2.97
N GLY A 65 22.36 -10.50 1.66
CA GLY A 65 22.12 -11.48 0.64
C GLY A 65 23.35 -12.38 0.57
N GLN A 66 23.33 -13.49 1.31
CA GLN A 66 24.02 -14.68 0.84
C GLN A 66 23.40 -15.03 -0.52
N ALA A 67 24.13 -14.69 -1.57
CA ALA A 67 23.79 -15.05 -2.92
C ALA A 67 23.72 -16.58 -3.04
N GLN A 68 22.51 -17.15 -3.10
CA GLN A 68 22.35 -18.51 -3.62
C GLN A 68 22.37 -18.46 -5.14
N GLY A 69 23.55 -18.12 -5.68
CA GLY A 69 23.91 -18.48 -7.04
C GLY A 69 24.29 -19.95 -7.06
N ARG A 70 23.35 -20.83 -7.41
CA ARG A 70 23.70 -22.15 -7.93
C ARG A 70 22.76 -22.52 -9.07
N LYS A 71 23.19 -22.21 -10.29
CA LYS A 71 22.79 -22.97 -11.48
C LYS A 71 23.49 -24.32 -11.38
N LEU A 72 22.77 -25.37 -11.01
CA LEU A 72 23.25 -26.74 -11.21
C LEU A 72 22.60 -27.26 -12.50
N HIS A 73 23.36 -27.09 -13.58
CA HIS A 73 23.20 -27.83 -14.83
C HIS A 73 23.51 -29.31 -14.52
N GLN A 74 22.53 -30.18 -14.69
CA GLN A 74 22.73 -31.64 -14.67
C GLN A 74 23.01 -32.11 -16.10
N PRO A 75 24.09 -32.87 -16.31
CA PRO A 75 24.07 -34.04 -17.18
C PRO A 75 23.96 -35.34 -16.38
#